data_AF-S3HL06-F1
#
_entry.id   AF-S3HL06-F1
#
_cell.length_a   1.000
_cell.length_b   1.000
_cell.length_c   1.000
_cell.angle_alpha   90.00
_cell.angle_beta   90.00
_cell.angle_gamma   90.00
#
_symmetry.space_group_name_H-M   'P 1'
#
loop_
_entity.id
_entity.type
_entity.pdbx_description
1 polymer ?
#
loop_
_entity_poly.entity_id
_entity_poly.type
_entity_poly.pdbx_seq_one_letter_code
_entity_poly.pdbx_strand_id
1 'polypeptide(L)'
;MEVTRFPATEKPRLRIASKLEDRDMPDYQLRQVLAASDKLSLVNKDLANAAVRIVNDDALGPGDALMDGETLRELLPAVLNIINLCSSNRDRDLSRAVRQWLQVNGE
;
A
#
# COMPACT_ATOMS: atom_id res chain seq x y z
N MET A 1 41.09 -6.21 53.76
CA MET A 1 41.09 -5.41 52.52
C MET A 1 40.08 -6.06 51.59
N GLU A 2 38.83 -5.61 51.65
CA GLU A 2 37.74 -6.16 50.84
C GLU A 2 37.74 -5.50 49.46
N VAL A 3 37.91 -6.31 48.42
CA VAL A 3 37.81 -5.87 47.03
C VAL A 3 36.33 -5.79 46.68
N THR A 4 35.80 -4.57 46.57
CA THR A 4 34.45 -4.31 46.08
C THR A 4 34.35 -4.68 44.60
N ARG A 5 33.69 -5.82 44.30
CA ARG A 5 33.22 -6.12 42.94
C ARG A 5 32.00 -5.24 42.65
N PHE A 6 31.99 -4.62 41.47
CA PHE A 6 30.87 -3.84 40.93
C PHE A 6 29.51 -4.54 41.15
N PRO A 7 28.41 -3.79 41.40
CA PRO A 7 27.16 -4.37 41.85
C PRO A 7 26.47 -5.22 40.77
N ALA A 8 25.64 -6.17 41.23
CA ALA A 8 24.85 -7.08 40.42
C ALA A 8 24.04 -6.36 39.34
N THR A 9 23.99 -6.95 38.14
CA THR A 9 23.31 -6.41 36.96
C THR A 9 21.79 -6.59 37.06
N GLU A 10 21.17 -5.95 38.05
CA GLU A 10 19.71 -5.85 38.20
C GLU A 10 19.22 -4.44 37.86
N LYS A 11 19.69 -3.90 36.74
CA LYS A 11 18.97 -2.81 36.06
C LYS A 11 18.49 -3.37 34.73
N PRO A 12 17.20 -3.23 34.38
CA PRO A 12 16.76 -3.55 33.05
C PRO A 12 17.57 -2.65 32.12
N ARG A 13 18.46 -3.28 31.33
CA ARG A 13 19.08 -2.62 30.18
C ARG A 13 17.94 -1.95 29.44
N LEU A 14 18.09 -0.66 29.12
CA LEU A 14 17.20 0.07 28.23
C LEU A 14 16.88 -0.86 27.05
N ARG A 15 15.73 -1.53 27.12
CA ARG A 15 15.16 -2.22 25.97
C ARG A 15 14.76 -1.07 25.09
N ILE A 16 15.63 -0.72 24.15
CA ILE A 16 15.23 -0.01 22.94
C ILE A 16 13.96 -0.73 22.52
N ALA A 17 12.84 -0.02 22.59
CA ALA A 17 11.52 -0.60 22.66
C ALA A 17 11.37 -1.75 21.66
N SER A 18 11.46 -2.98 22.17
CA SER A 18 11.00 -4.19 21.51
C SER A 18 9.46 -4.21 21.50
N LYS A 19 8.85 -3.06 21.19
CA LYS A 19 7.43 -2.92 20.87
C LYS A 19 7.19 -3.15 19.38
N LEU A 20 8.07 -3.90 18.74
CA LEU A 20 7.93 -4.42 17.37
C LEU A 20 7.86 -5.95 17.35
N GLU A 21 8.03 -6.64 18.48
CA GLU A 21 8.18 -8.10 18.50
C GLU A 21 6.88 -8.90 18.65
N ASP A 22 5.72 -8.28 18.89
CA ASP A 22 4.42 -8.98 18.96
C ASP A 22 3.32 -8.25 18.17
N ARG A 23 3.65 -7.80 16.96
CA ARG A 23 2.59 -7.57 15.97
C ARG A 23 2.69 -8.68 14.94
N ASP A 24 2.03 -9.80 15.24
CA ASP A 24 1.33 -10.53 14.18
C ASP A 24 0.45 -9.48 13.49
N MET A 25 0.98 -8.85 12.44
CA MET A 25 0.17 -8.08 11.52
C MET A 25 -0.74 -9.14 10.93
N PRO A 26 -2.03 -9.19 11.30
CA PRO A 26 -2.87 -10.34 11.00
C PRO A 26 -2.74 -10.61 9.52
N ASP A 27 -2.36 -11.82 9.10
CA ASP A 27 -1.94 -12.17 7.72
C ASP A 27 -2.77 -11.48 6.62
N TYR A 28 -4.06 -11.28 6.89
CA TYR A 28 -4.96 -10.46 6.09
C TYR A 28 -4.45 -9.04 5.80
N GLN A 29 -4.08 -8.25 6.80
CA GLN A 29 -3.57 -6.88 6.62
C GLN A 29 -2.29 -6.86 5.78
N LEU A 30 -1.36 -7.77 6.01
CA LEU A 30 -0.16 -7.88 5.19
C LEU A 30 -0.49 -8.23 3.74
N ARG A 31 -1.38 -9.19 3.51
CA ARG A 31 -1.85 -9.54 2.15
C ARG A 31 -2.52 -8.37 1.45
N GLN A 32 -3.33 -7.58 2.16
CA GLN A 32 -3.98 -6.39 1.61
C GLN A 32 -2.95 -5.32 1.21
N VAL A 33 -1.93 -5.09 2.04
CA VAL A 33 -0.84 -4.16 1.73
C VAL A 33 -0.05 -4.64 0.50
N LEU A 34 0.33 -5.92 0.46
CA LEU A 34 1.08 -6.48 -0.66
C LEU A 34 0.28 -6.41 -1.97
N ALA A 35 -0.99 -6.83 -1.95
CA ALA A 35 -1.85 -6.76 -3.11
C ALA A 35 -2.08 -5.31 -3.61
N ALA A 36 -2.19 -4.35 -2.68
CA ALA A 36 -2.26 -2.93 -3.05
C ALA A 36 -0.94 -2.43 -3.67
N SER A 37 0.20 -2.83 -3.11
CA SER A 37 1.54 -2.46 -3.57
C SER A 37 1.80 -2.95 -5.00
N ASP A 38 1.46 -4.20 -5.30
CA ASP A 38 1.66 -4.78 -6.64
C ASP A 38 0.86 -4.03 -7.70
N LYS A 39 -0.41 -3.73 -7.41
CA LYS A 39 -1.30 -2.97 -8.31
C LYS A 39 -0.84 -1.52 -8.49
N LEU A 40 -0.43 -0.84 -7.42
CA LEU A 40 0.12 0.51 -7.50
C LEU A 40 1.42 0.56 -8.30
N SER A 41 2.23 -0.49 -8.26
CA SER A 41 3.48 -0.57 -9.03
C SER A 41 3.21 -0.63 -10.53
N LEU A 42 2.17 -1.35 -10.96
CA LEU A 42 1.72 -1.38 -12.35
C LEU A 42 1.20 -0.01 -12.79
N VAL A 43 0.34 0.61 -11.99
CA VAL A 43 -0.19 1.96 -12.26
C VAL A 43 0.94 2.99 -12.37
N ASN A 44 1.92 2.94 -11.47
CA ASN A 44 3.05 3.86 -11.51
C ASN A 44 3.91 3.67 -12.76
N LYS A 45 4.08 2.43 -13.22
CA LYS A 45 4.76 2.13 -14.48
C LYS A 45 4.01 2.72 -15.67
N ASP A 46 2.69 2.57 -15.74
CA ASP A 46 1.87 3.13 -16.82
C ASP A 46 1.95 4.66 -16.85
N LEU A 47 1.85 5.30 -15.67
CA LEU A 47 2.00 6.75 -15.53
C LEU A 47 3.38 7.23 -15.94
N ALA A 48 4.44 6.51 -15.55
CA ALA A 48 5.81 6.84 -15.93
C ALA A 48 6.01 6.72 -17.45
N ASN A 49 5.49 5.67 -18.07
CA ASN A 49 5.55 5.49 -19.52
C ASN A 49 4.83 6.62 -20.25
N ALA A 50 3.63 7.00 -19.80
CA ALA A 50 2.90 8.12 -20.38
C ALA A 50 3.61 9.45 -20.19
N ALA A 51 4.21 9.69 -19.01
CA ALA A 51 5.01 10.89 -18.77
C ALA A 51 6.19 10.98 -19.74
N VAL A 52 6.90 9.87 -19.99
CA VAL A 52 7.99 9.82 -20.97
C VAL A 52 7.49 10.12 -22.38
N ARG A 53 6.33 9.59 -22.77
CA ARG A 53 5.74 9.85 -24.10
C ARG A 53 5.36 11.32 -24.27
N ILE A 54 4.71 11.91 -23.26
CA ILE A 54 4.36 13.34 -23.24
C ILE A 54 5.62 14.20 -23.34
N VAL A 55 6.69 13.87 -22.61
CA VAL A 55 7.97 14.61 -22.68
C VAL A 55 8.59 14.55 -24.07
N ASN A 56 8.35 13.48 -24.82
CA ASN A 56 8.84 13.29 -26.18
C ASN A 56 7.85 13.81 -27.26
N ASP A 57 6.86 14.62 -26.88
CA ASP A 57 5.79 15.14 -27.77
C ASP A 57 4.98 14.06 -28.49
N ASP A 58 4.94 12.84 -27.93
CA ASP A 58 4.10 11.76 -28.44
C ASP A 58 2.71 11.86 -27.80
N ALA A 59 1.66 11.84 -28.63
CA ALA A 59 0.29 11.99 -28.16
C ALA A 59 -0.19 10.69 -27.51
N LEU A 60 -0.85 10.81 -26.35
CA LEU A 60 -1.60 9.70 -25.77
C LEU A 60 -2.79 9.40 -26.69
N GLY A 61 -2.78 8.23 -27.31
CA GLY A 61 -3.71 7.84 -28.36
C GLY A 61 -4.68 6.74 -27.89
N PRO A 62 -5.64 6.36 -28.75
CA PRO A 62 -6.42 5.14 -28.56
C PRO A 62 -5.46 3.94 -28.50
N GLY A 63 -5.59 3.08 -27.48
CA GLY A 63 -4.63 1.99 -27.22
C GLY A 63 -3.66 2.26 -26.06
N ASP A 64 -3.67 3.48 -25.48
CA ASP A 64 -2.96 3.78 -24.25
C ASP A 64 -3.75 3.33 -23.02
N ALA A 65 -3.09 2.61 -22.11
CA ALA A 65 -3.70 2.12 -20.86
C ALA A 65 -4.39 3.22 -20.02
N LEU A 66 -3.89 4.46 -20.10
CA LEU A 66 -4.48 5.63 -19.44
C LEU A 66 -5.75 6.14 -20.13
N MET A 67 -5.79 6.08 -21.46
CA MET A 67 -6.92 6.57 -22.25
C MET A 67 -8.05 5.54 -22.29
N ASP A 68 -7.69 4.25 -22.31
CA ASP A 68 -8.64 3.14 -22.37
C ASP A 68 -9.16 2.73 -20.97
N GLY A 69 -8.66 3.36 -19.91
CA GLY A 69 -9.10 3.12 -18.53
C GLY A 69 -8.54 1.84 -17.90
N GLU A 70 -7.60 1.16 -18.56
CA GLU A 70 -6.90 -0.02 -18.03
C GLU A 70 -6.08 0.33 -16.78
N THR A 71 -5.40 1.48 -16.78
CA THR A 71 -4.69 1.98 -15.60
C THR A 71 -5.66 2.25 -14.43
N LEU A 72 -6.89 2.69 -14.72
CA LEU A 72 -7.92 2.85 -13.69
C LEU A 72 -8.42 1.49 -13.16
N ARG A 73 -8.56 0.50 -14.05
CA ARG A 73 -8.91 -0.89 -13.70
C ARG A 73 -7.87 -1.53 -12.78
N GLU A 74 -6.60 -1.19 -12.94
CA GLU A 74 -5.51 -1.64 -12.05
C GLU A 74 -5.45 -0.85 -10.73
N LEU A 75 -5.76 0.45 -10.74
CA LEU A 75 -5.73 1.31 -9.55
C LEU A 75 -6.84 1.01 -8.54
N LEU A 76 -8.06 0.83 -9.02
CA LEU A 76 -9.25 0.73 -8.17
C LEU A 76 -9.25 -0.47 -7.19
N PRO A 77 -8.75 -1.67 -7.55
CA PRO A 77 -8.52 -2.75 -6.61
C PRO A 77 -7.53 -2.39 -5.49
N ALA A 78 -6.45 -1.67 -5.80
CA ALA A 78 -5.50 -1.21 -4.80
C ALA A 78 -6.16 -0.25 -3.80
N VAL A 79 -6.99 0.67 -4.30
CA VAL A 79 -7.77 1.60 -3.48
C VAL A 79 -8.72 0.84 -2.54
N LEU A 80 -9.40 -0.21 -3.01
CA LEU A 80 -10.25 -1.03 -2.13
C LEU A 80 -9.46 -1.72 -1.02
N ASN A 81 -8.29 -2.28 -1.34
CA ASN A 81 -7.44 -2.93 -0.35
C ASN A 81 -7.00 -1.94 0.75
N ILE A 82 -6.65 -0.72 0.36
CA ILE A 82 -6.30 0.37 1.29
C ILE A 82 -7.50 0.79 2.14
N ILE A 83 -8.68 0.98 1.53
CA ILE A 83 -9.90 1.33 2.26
C ILE A 83 -10.25 0.23 3.30
N ASN A 84 -10.14 -1.04 2.92
CA ASN A 84 -10.38 -2.16 3.82
C ASN A 84 -9.40 -2.17 5.01
N LEU A 85 -8.15 -1.72 4.82
CA LEU A 85 -7.17 -1.55 5.90
C LEU A 85 -7.53 -0.40 6.83
N CYS A 86 -7.93 0.74 6.28
CA CYS A 86 -8.23 1.95 7.05
C CYS A 86 -9.53 1.84 7.87
N SER A 87 -10.47 0.98 7.47
CA SER A 87 -11.73 0.69 8.21
C SER A 87 -12.48 1.95 8.67
N SER A 88 -12.45 3.00 7.85
CA SER A 88 -13.03 4.31 8.19
C SER A 88 -14.40 4.48 7.53
N ASN A 89 -15.38 4.98 8.29
CA ASN A 89 -16.70 5.34 7.77
C ASN A 89 -16.64 6.46 6.71
N ARG A 90 -15.56 7.25 6.71
CA ARG A 90 -15.34 8.33 5.73
C ARG A 90 -15.24 7.78 4.30
N ASP A 91 -14.76 6.55 4.16
CA ASP A 91 -14.43 5.96 2.87
C ASP A 91 -15.54 5.03 2.36
N ARG A 92 -16.70 5.00 3.03
CA ARG A 92 -17.80 4.09 2.70
C ARG A 92 -18.41 4.37 1.33
N ASP A 93 -18.64 5.64 1.00
CA ASP A 93 -19.19 6.03 -0.29
C ASP A 93 -18.17 5.84 -1.41
N LEU A 94 -16.89 6.11 -1.12
CA LEU A 94 -15.79 5.81 -2.03
C LEU A 94 -15.72 4.30 -2.31
N SER A 95 -15.75 3.46 -1.28
CA SER A 95 -15.73 2.00 -1.43
C SER A 95 -16.89 1.50 -2.28
N ARG A 96 -18.10 2.05 -2.09
CA ARG A 96 -19.28 1.71 -2.91
C ARG A 96 -19.09 2.10 -4.36
N ALA A 97 -18.67 3.34 -4.62
CA ALA A 97 -18.43 3.82 -5.98
C ALA A 97 -17.36 2.98 -6.69
N VAL A 98 -16.26 2.66 -6.00
CA VAL A 98 -15.19 1.83 -6.54
C VAL A 98 -15.68 0.40 -6.85
N ARG A 99 -16.43 -0.22 -5.94
CA ARG A 99 -17.01 -1.56 -6.18
C ARG A 99 -18.00 -1.55 -7.34
N GLN A 100 -18.84 -0.52 -7.43
CA GLN A 100 -19.81 -0.41 -8.53
C GLN A 100 -19.09 -0.26 -9.87
N TRP A 101 -18.05 0.58 -9.94
CA TRP A 101 -17.25 0.72 -11.15
C TRP A 101 -16.59 -0.61 -11.53
N LEU A 102 -15.99 -1.32 -10.57
CA LEU A 102 -15.37 -2.62 -10.80
C LEU A 102 -16.38 -3.70 -11.19
N GLN A 103 -17.63 -3.62 -10.75
CA GLN A 103 -18.67 -4.55 -11.17
C GLN A 103 -19.10 -4.33 -12.63
N VAL A 104 -19.08 -3.09 -13.10
CA VAL A 104 -19.46 -2.73 -14.48
C VAL A 104 -18.31 -2.94 -15.45
N ASN A 105 -17.07 -2.72 -15.00
CA ASN A 105 -15.89 -2.63 -15.86
C ASN A 105 -14.78 -3.62 -15.51
N GLY A 106 -14.86 -4.35 -14.41
CA GLY A 106 -13.97 -5.46 -14.06
C GLY A 106 -14.65 -6.77 -14.44
N GLU A 107 -13.90 -7.66 -15.09
CA GLU A 107 -14.39 -8.98 -15.50
C GLU A 107 -14.83 -9.88 -14.34
#